data_AF-A0A7Y4VXR6-F1
#
_entry.id   AF-A0A7Y4VXR6-F1
#
_cell.length_a   1.000
_cell.length_b   1.000
_cell.length_c   1.000
_cell.angle_alpha   90.00
_cell.angle_beta   90.00
_cell.angle_gamma   90.00
#
_symmetry.space_group_name_H-M   'P 1'
#
loop_
_entity.id
_entity.type
_entity.pdbx_description
1 polymer ?
#
loop_
_entity_poly.entity_id
_entity_poly.type
_entity_poly.pdbx_seq_one_letter_code
_entity_poly.pdbx_strand_id
1 'polypeptide(L)'
;MPKAPVPLSVQAVADLVGGRLLGGAGRMLTAVGPLEGADGETLSILSSTRYLPEFRGSAAGAVLLKPGAEAEPAGPTVRIVVSDPQAAMARVLAAMFPTGAEDGSVHPTARLGAGVMLGDRVVIGP
;
A
#
# COMPACT_ATOMS: atom_id res chain seq x y z
N MET A 1 -14.08 16.32 2.82
CA MET A 1 -12.65 16.25 3.19
C MET A 1 -12.23 14.80 3.04
N PRO A 2 -11.11 14.44 2.37
CA PRO A 2 -10.65 13.06 2.36
C PRO A 2 -10.43 12.61 3.81
N LYS A 3 -11.02 11.48 4.19
CA LYS A 3 -10.87 10.93 5.53
C LYS A 3 -9.40 10.58 5.75
N ALA A 4 -8.84 10.94 6.91
CA ALA A 4 -7.48 10.59 7.27
C ALA A 4 -7.29 9.06 7.24
N PRO A 5 -6.12 8.56 6.83
CA PRO A 5 -5.83 7.12 6.83
C PRO A 5 -6.03 6.54 8.23
N VAL A 6 -6.53 5.30 8.29
CA VAL A 6 -6.54 4.50 9.50
C VAL A 6 -5.12 3.96 9.72
N PRO A 7 -4.39 4.39 10.76
CA PRO A 7 -3.03 3.90 11.01
C PRO A 7 -3.05 2.42 11.38
N LEU A 8 -2.09 1.65 10.87
CA LEU A 8 -1.91 0.25 11.22
C LEU A 8 -0.53 0.03 11.81
N SER A 9 -0.41 -0.80 12.84
CA SER A 9 0.91 -1.25 13.29
C SER A 9 1.51 -2.21 12.27
N VAL A 10 2.84 -2.30 12.24
CA VAL A 10 3.55 -3.30 11.44
C VAL A 10 3.05 -4.71 11.72
N GLN A 11 2.79 -5.04 13.00
CA GLN A 11 2.21 -6.32 13.38
C GLN A 11 0.82 -6.53 12.77
N ALA A 12 -0.07 -5.53 12.86
CA ALA A 12 -1.41 -5.62 12.30
C ALA A 12 -1.38 -5.80 10.78
N VAL A 13 -0.43 -5.15 10.09
CA VAL A 13 -0.21 -5.39 8.66
C VAL A 13 0.20 -6.83 8.40
N ALA A 14 1.19 -7.35 9.12
CA ALA A 14 1.65 -8.74 8.95
C ALA A 14 0.51 -9.74 9.17
N ASP A 15 -0.28 -9.57 10.22
CA ASP A 15 -1.43 -10.42 10.53
C ASP A 15 -2.51 -10.34 9.44
N LEU A 16 -2.83 -9.11 8.98
CA LEU A 16 -3.82 -8.87 7.92
C LEU A 16 -3.45 -9.57 6.60
N VAL A 17 -2.16 -9.57 6.25
CA VAL A 17 -1.69 -10.16 4.99
C VAL A 17 -1.27 -11.62 5.14
N GLY A 18 -1.27 -12.18 6.35
CA GLY A 18 -0.76 -13.52 6.64
C GLY A 18 0.74 -13.64 6.36
N GLY A 19 1.49 -12.55 6.54
CA GLY A 19 2.91 -12.44 6.22
C GLY A 19 3.80 -12.73 7.42
N ARG A 20 5.04 -13.17 7.15
CA ARG A 20 6.05 -13.36 8.18
C ARG A 20 6.81 -12.04 8.41
N LEU A 21 6.68 -11.50 9.61
CA LEU A 21 7.37 -10.29 10.02
C LEU A 21 8.84 -10.56 10.39
N LEU A 22 9.73 -9.67 9.92
CA LEU A 22 11.13 -9.57 10.29
C LEU A 22 11.41 -8.16 10.78
N GLY A 23 12.12 -8.03 11.90
CA GLY A 23 12.44 -6.73 12.51
C GLY A 23 11.41 -6.26 13.54
N GLY A 24 11.30 -4.95 13.74
CA GLY A 24 10.47 -4.33 14.78
C GLY A 24 8.98 -4.29 14.44
N ALA A 25 8.14 -4.79 15.36
CA ALA A 25 6.68 -4.90 15.17
C ALA A 25 5.87 -3.68 15.66
N GLY A 26 6.47 -2.83 16.50
CA GLY A 26 5.76 -1.76 17.21
C GLY A 26 5.58 -0.46 16.44
N ARG A 27 6.08 -0.35 15.21
CA ARG A 27 5.98 0.89 14.44
C ARG A 27 4.59 1.07 13.85
N MET A 28 4.08 2.30 13.86
CA MET A 28 2.83 2.67 13.20
C MET A 28 3.10 3.10 11.76
N LEU A 29 2.27 2.62 10.85
CA LEU A 29 2.26 2.98 9.44
C LEU A 29 1.02 3.81 9.18
N THR A 30 1.23 5.01 8.64
CA THR A 30 0.18 6.01 8.38
C THR A 30 0.02 6.26 6.89
N ALA A 31 0.99 5.82 6.07
CA ALA A 31 1.01 6.02 4.63
C ALA A 31 1.40 4.74 3.88
N VAL A 32 1.09 4.73 2.57
CA VAL A 32 1.54 3.74 1.61
C VAL A 32 2.18 4.47 0.44
N GLY A 33 3.35 4.02 -0.02
CA GLY A 33 4.09 4.74 -1.06
C GLY A 33 5.20 3.93 -1.72
N PRO A 34 5.80 4.47 -2.80
CA PRO A 34 6.97 3.86 -3.46
C PRO A 34 8.19 3.86 -2.53
N LEU A 35 9.18 3.00 -2.82
CA LEU A 35 10.43 2.93 -2.03
C LEU A 35 11.20 4.26 -2.06
N GLU A 36 11.13 4.97 -3.18
CA GLU A 36 11.70 6.31 -3.35
C GLU A 36 10.91 7.33 -2.52
N GLY A 37 11.62 8.06 -1.65
CA GLY A 37 11.00 9.08 -0.79
C GLY A 37 10.18 8.53 0.37
N ALA A 38 10.06 7.20 0.53
CA ALA A 38 9.40 6.61 1.69
C ALA A 38 10.14 6.92 2.99
N ASP A 39 9.36 7.20 4.02
CA ASP A 39 9.83 7.51 5.37
C ASP A 39 9.47 6.40 6.37
N GLY A 40 9.80 6.64 7.64
CA GLY A 40 9.58 5.69 8.71
C GLY A 40 8.12 5.31 8.94
N GLU A 41 7.13 6.03 8.40
CA GLU A 41 5.71 5.74 8.59
C GLU A 41 5.04 5.18 7.32
N THR A 42 5.83 5.03 6.25
CA THR A 42 5.35 4.57 4.94
C THR A 42 5.53 3.06 4.77
N LEU A 43 4.46 2.37 4.38
CA LEU A 43 4.54 0.99 3.87
C LEU A 43 4.84 0.99 2.38
N SER A 44 5.86 0.23 1.96
CA SER A 44 6.23 0.07 0.55
C SER A 44 6.24 -1.40 0.12
N ILE A 45 6.44 -1.65 -1.18
CA ILE A 45 6.63 -3.01 -1.72
C ILE A 45 7.96 -3.12 -2.46
N LEU A 46 8.62 -4.27 -2.32
CA LEU A 46 9.68 -4.71 -3.21
C LEU A 46 9.13 -5.83 -4.10
N SER A 47 8.61 -5.44 -5.27
CA SER A 47 7.92 -6.36 -6.18
C SER A 47 8.86 -7.16 -7.09
N SER A 48 10.09 -6.69 -7.27
CA SER A 48 11.08 -7.26 -8.19
C SER A 48 12.49 -6.79 -7.83
N THR A 49 13.50 -7.60 -8.17
CA THR A 49 14.93 -7.30 -7.96
C THR A 49 15.41 -6.04 -8.67
N ARG A 50 14.70 -5.57 -9.70
CA ARG A 50 15.04 -4.30 -10.37
C ARG A 50 14.99 -3.09 -9.44
N TYR A 51 14.19 -3.16 -8.37
CA TYR A 51 14.03 -2.07 -7.40
C TYR A 51 14.96 -2.21 -6.19
N LEU A 52 15.96 -3.09 -6.25
CA LEU A 52 16.95 -3.24 -5.17
C LEU A 52 17.75 -1.95 -4.92
N PRO A 53 18.17 -1.17 -5.93
CA PRO A 53 18.84 0.12 -5.67
C PRO A 53 18.01 1.07 -4.81
N GLU A 54 16.72 1.23 -5.12
CA GLU A 54 15.76 2.07 -4.41
C GLU A 54 15.46 1.49 -3.02
N PHE A 55 15.32 0.17 -2.93
CA PHE A 55 15.15 -0.52 -1.66
C PHE A 55 16.31 -0.26 -0.70
N ARG A 56 17.56 -0.34 -1.20
CA ARG A 56 18.76 -0.12 -0.36
C ARG A 56 18.84 1.29 0.19
N GLY A 57 18.32 2.28 -0.53
CA GLY A 57 18.28 3.68 -0.11
C GLY A 57 16.99 4.11 0.62
N SER A 58 15.99 3.24 0.71
CA SER A 58 14.68 3.58 1.27
C SER A 58 14.69 3.67 2.80
N ALA A 59 13.96 4.64 3.35
CA ALA A 59 13.71 4.78 4.79
C ALA A 59 12.32 4.26 5.20
N ALA A 60 11.65 3.48 4.33
CA ALA A 60 10.32 2.94 4.56
C ALA A 60 10.15 2.30 5.96
N GLY A 61 9.00 2.56 6.57
CA GLY A 61 8.62 2.01 7.86
C GLY A 61 8.50 0.50 7.88
N ALA A 62 8.03 -0.07 6.78
CA ALA A 62 8.04 -1.49 6.50
C ALA A 62 7.98 -1.74 4.99
N VAL A 63 8.45 -2.92 4.56
CA VAL A 63 8.36 -3.33 3.14
C VAL A 63 7.75 -4.72 3.00
N LEU A 64 6.73 -4.85 2.13
CA LEU A 64 6.22 -6.14 1.68
C LEU A 64 7.12 -6.71 0.58
N LEU A 65 7.56 -7.95 0.72
CA LEU A 65 8.47 -8.59 -0.24
C LEU A 65 8.23 -10.10 -0.34
N LYS A 66 8.72 -10.69 -1.45
CA LYS A 66 8.63 -12.13 -1.71
C LYS A 66 9.67 -12.92 -0.92
N PRO A 67 9.42 -14.20 -0.62
CA PRO A 67 10.45 -15.10 -0.11
C PRO A 67 11.71 -15.07 -0.98
N GLY A 68 12.87 -15.03 -0.34
CA GLY A 68 14.18 -14.91 -0.96
C GLY A 68 14.69 -13.46 -1.04
N ALA A 69 13.81 -12.46 -1.11
CA ALA A 69 14.22 -11.05 -1.12
C ALA A 69 14.59 -10.54 0.28
N GLU A 70 14.19 -11.24 1.35
CA GLU A 70 14.61 -10.89 2.71
C GLU A 70 16.11 -11.07 2.98
N ALA A 71 16.84 -11.74 2.09
CA ALA A 71 18.29 -11.93 2.21
C ALA A 71 19.11 -10.69 1.83
N GLU A 72 18.48 -9.64 1.29
CA GLU A 72 19.17 -8.41 0.91
C GLU A 72 19.78 -7.72 2.16
N PRO A 73 21.10 -7.51 2.22
CA PRO A 73 21.77 -7.02 3.43
C PRO A 73 21.46 -5.55 3.78
N ALA A 74 21.06 -4.74 2.81
CA ALA A 74 20.78 -3.31 2.99
C ALA A 74 19.29 -2.97 2.86
N GLY A 75 18.92 -1.71 3.09
CA GLY A 75 17.54 -1.22 3.00
C GLY A 75 16.74 -1.36 4.31
N PRO A 76 15.41 -1.19 4.25
CA PRO A 76 14.52 -1.23 5.40
C PRO A 76 14.71 -2.46 6.28
N THR A 77 14.80 -2.22 7.59
CA THR A 77 15.02 -3.25 8.61
C THR A 77 13.76 -4.03 8.95
N VAL A 78 12.59 -3.44 8.69
CA VAL A 78 11.28 -4.05 8.92
C VAL A 78 10.75 -4.59 7.60
N ARG A 79 10.57 -5.91 7.52
CA ARG A 79 10.21 -6.62 6.29
C ARG A 79 9.07 -7.58 6.59
N ILE A 80 8.07 -7.61 5.71
CA ILE A 80 6.93 -8.52 5.82
C ILE A 80 6.97 -9.43 4.59
N VAL A 81 7.34 -10.69 4.82
CA VAL A 81 7.50 -11.69 3.76
C VAL A 81 6.15 -12.29 3.43
N VAL A 82 5.72 -12.17 2.17
CA VAL A 82 4.44 -12.64 1.64
C VAL A 82 4.62 -13.30 0.27
N SER A 83 3.77 -14.26 -0.06
CA SER A 83 3.81 -14.92 -1.39
C SER A 83 3.53 -13.93 -2.54
N ASP A 84 2.60 -12.99 -2.32
CA ASP A 84 2.21 -11.96 -3.29
C ASP A 84 2.17 -10.56 -2.64
N PRO A 85 3.25 -9.76 -2.78
CA PRO A 85 3.30 -8.40 -2.25
C PRO A 85 2.25 -7.45 -2.84
N GLN A 86 1.79 -7.66 -4.08
CA GLN A 86 0.80 -6.78 -4.69
C GLN A 86 -0.59 -7.05 -4.12
N ALA A 87 -0.97 -8.32 -4.01
CA ALA A 87 -2.23 -8.71 -3.37
C ALA A 87 -2.25 -8.31 -1.88
N ALA A 88 -1.12 -8.48 -1.17
CA ALA A 88 -0.96 -8.04 0.20
C ALA A 88 -1.14 -6.52 0.33
N MET A 89 -0.52 -5.73 -0.56
CA MET A 89 -0.67 -4.27 -0.58
C MET A 89 -2.12 -3.85 -0.82
N ALA A 90 -2.85 -4.51 -1.72
CA ALA A 90 -4.27 -4.23 -1.96
C ALA A 90 -5.13 -4.42 -0.71
N ARG A 91 -4.85 -5.46 0.10
CA ARG A 91 -5.55 -5.69 1.39
C ARG A 91 -5.24 -4.59 2.40
N VAL A 92 -3.99 -4.17 2.48
CA VAL A 92 -3.58 -3.08 3.38
C VAL A 92 -4.24 -1.76 2.96
N LEU A 93 -4.26 -1.45 1.67
CA LEU A 93 -4.92 -0.26 1.13
C LEU A 93 -6.41 -0.24 1.50
N ALA A 94 -7.12 -1.37 1.36
CA ALA A 94 -8.53 -1.47 1.75
C ALA A 94 -8.76 -1.25 3.26
N ALA A 95 -7.80 -1.65 4.11
CA ALA A 95 -7.89 -1.47 5.56
C ALA A 95 -7.48 -0.06 6.02
N MET A 96 -6.43 0.53 5.43
CA MET A 96 -5.93 1.86 5.78
C MET A 96 -6.76 2.99 5.17
N PHE A 97 -7.32 2.76 3.98
CA PHE A 97 -8.12 3.74 3.24
C PHE A 97 -9.50 3.15 2.91
N PRO A 98 -10.32 2.83 3.92
CA PRO A 98 -11.66 2.33 3.66
C PRO A 98 -12.44 3.41 2.94
N THR A 99 -12.87 3.12 1.71
CA THR A 99 -13.85 3.96 1.02
C THR A 99 -15.13 3.87 1.83
N GLY A 100 -15.50 4.97 2.49
CA GLY A 100 -16.82 5.10 3.08
C GLY A 100 -17.87 4.73 2.03
N ALA A 101 -18.94 4.06 2.44
CA ALA A 101 -20.15 4.01 1.63
C ALA A 101 -20.68 5.44 1.51
N GLU A 102 -20.21 6.18 0.51
CA GLU A 102 -20.80 7.45 0.12
C GLU A 102 -21.93 7.11 -0.85
N ASP A 103 -23.16 7.39 -0.45
CA ASP A 103 -24.35 7.33 -1.28
C ASP A 103 -24.09 8.03 -2.63
N GLY A 104 -24.46 7.36 -3.72
CA GLY A 104 -24.13 7.83 -5.07
C GLY A 104 -24.61 9.25 -5.34
N SER A 105 -23.71 10.11 -5.81
CA SER A 105 -24.08 11.35 -6.47
C SER A 105 -23.17 11.62 -7.66
N VAL A 106 -23.74 11.61 -8.86
CA VAL A 106 -23.09 12.05 -10.11
C VAL A 106 -23.07 13.59 -10.14
N HIS A 107 -21.90 14.17 -10.41
CA HIS A 107 -21.75 15.62 -10.48
C HIS A 107 -22.42 16.19 -11.76
N PRO A 108 -23.27 17.22 -11.67
CA PRO A 108 -24.07 17.73 -12.80
C PRO A 108 -23.27 18.36 -13.96
N THR A 109 -21.95 18.47 -13.85
CA THR A 109 -21.07 19.00 -14.92
C THR A 109 -20.32 17.92 -15.71
N ALA A 110 -20.49 16.63 -15.37
CA ALA A 110 -19.81 15.55 -16.08
C ALA A 110 -20.36 15.40 -17.50
N ARG A 111 -19.54 15.73 -18.51
CA ARG A 111 -19.87 15.52 -19.94
C ARG A 111 -19.33 14.17 -20.41
N LEU A 112 -20.21 13.18 -20.51
CA LEU A 112 -19.91 11.86 -21.08
C LEU A 112 -20.17 11.87 -22.59
N GLY A 113 -19.20 11.45 -23.40
CA GLY A 113 -19.35 11.29 -24.85
C GLY A 113 -20.30 10.14 -25.20
N ALA A 114 -21.02 10.25 -26.33
CA ALA A 114 -21.98 9.23 -26.77
C ALA A 114 -21.28 7.89 -27.05
N GLY A 115 -21.73 6.82 -26.39
CA GLY A 115 -21.22 5.45 -26.58
C GLY A 115 -20.34 4.90 -25.44
N VAL A 116 -20.20 5.62 -24.33
CA VAL A 116 -19.43 5.14 -23.18
C VAL A 116 -20.26 4.13 -22.36
N MET A 117 -19.81 2.88 -22.32
CA MET A 117 -20.23 1.91 -21.31
C MET A 117 -19.32 2.04 -20.09
N LEU A 118 -19.88 2.54 -19.00
CA LEU A 118 -19.24 2.59 -17.68
C LEU A 118 -19.56 1.31 -16.92
N GLY A 119 -18.53 0.63 -16.42
CA GLY A 119 -18.70 -0.48 -15.49
C GLY A 119 -19.30 -0.01 -14.16
N ASP A 120 -19.85 -0.93 -13.38
CA ASP A 120 -20.35 -0.63 -12.05
C ASP A 120 -19.25 0.02 -11.19
N ARG A 121 -19.55 1.21 -10.65
CA ARG A 121 -18.71 1.99 -9.71
C ARG A 121 -17.54 2.77 -10.32
N VAL A 122 -17.75 3.43 -11.45
CA VAL A 122 -16.77 4.39 -11.99
C VAL A 122 -17.02 5.80 -11.44
N VAL A 123 -15.96 6.44 -10.93
CA VAL A 123 -15.90 7.86 -10.54
C VAL A 123 -15.21 8.62 -11.67
N ILE A 124 -15.88 9.64 -12.24
CA ILE A 124 -15.30 10.56 -13.23
C ILE A 124 -15.17 11.94 -12.57
N GLY A 125 -13.93 12.38 -12.37
CA GLY A 125 -13.59 13.74 -11.98
C GLY A 125 -13.70 14.73 -13.15
N PRO A 126 -13.60 16.05 -12.90
CA PRO A 126 -13.78 17.09 -13.93
C PRO A 126 -12.79 17.01 -15.09
#